data_AF-A0A9E8ZFQ9-F1
#
_entry.id   AF-A0A9E8ZFQ9-F1
#
_cell.length_a   1.000
_cell.length_b   1.000
_cell.length_c   1.000
_cell.angle_alpha   90.00
_cell.angle_beta   90.00
_cell.angle_gamma   90.00
#
_symmetry.space_group_name_H-M   'P 1'
#
loop_
_entity.id
_entity.type
_entity.pdbx_description
1 polymer ?
#
loop_
_entity_poly.entity_id
_entity_poly.type
_entity_poly.pdbx_seq_one_letter_code
_entity_poly.pdbx_strand_id
1 'polypeptide(L)'
;MEPEATQDLTPPEYTTEKLSVTMNNEDPTTIQVSTPSNEQWKRVGDRISAFLADLPEYLTDFFGEYRRPIITVSLIIAALIAVKLLLAILDAINDIPLMSSLFELVGMGYSAWFIYRYVWKAESRQELSRDFNALKAQIFGQKTV
;
A
#
# COMPACT_ATOMS: atom_id res chain seq x y z
N MET A 1 -24.77 57.43 32.02
CA MET A 1 -25.89 56.94 32.84
C MET A 1 -26.44 55.74 32.11
N GLU A 2 -26.07 54.57 32.60
CA GLU A 2 -26.47 53.25 32.10
C GLU A 2 -27.78 52.86 32.81
N PRO A 3 -28.74 52.27 32.08
CA PRO A 3 -29.68 51.35 32.71
C PRO A 3 -29.58 49.94 32.11
N GLU A 4 -29.64 49.00 33.04
CA GLU A 4 -29.44 47.55 32.92
C GLU A 4 -30.32 46.86 31.87
N ALA A 5 -29.72 45.91 31.16
CA ALA A 5 -30.42 44.93 30.33
C ALA A 5 -30.48 43.59 31.08
N THR A 6 -31.62 43.28 31.70
CA THR A 6 -31.91 41.93 32.20
C THR A 6 -32.44 41.10 31.02
N GLN A 7 -31.56 40.36 30.34
CA GLN A 7 -31.98 39.31 29.40
C GLN A 7 -32.20 38.02 30.18
N ASP A 8 -33.46 37.64 30.29
CA ASP A 8 -33.94 36.34 30.75
C ASP A 8 -33.47 35.27 29.73
N LEU A 9 -32.43 34.53 30.08
CA LEU A 9 -31.88 33.44 29.29
C LEU A 9 -32.54 32.13 29.72
N THR A 10 -33.70 31.81 29.15
CA THR A 10 -34.24 30.44 29.17
C THR A 10 -33.52 29.59 28.11
N PRO A 11 -32.73 28.56 28.48
CA PRO A 11 -32.05 27.69 27.51
C PRO A 11 -33.04 26.79 26.76
N PRO A 12 -32.81 26.48 25.47
CA PRO A 12 -33.70 25.59 24.71
C PRO A 12 -33.65 24.15 25.25
N GLU A 13 -34.85 23.60 25.47
CA GLU A 13 -35.10 22.25 25.92
C GLU A 13 -34.66 21.23 24.86
N TYR A 14 -33.59 20.49 25.13
CA TYR A 14 -33.21 19.31 24.35
C TYR A 14 -33.97 18.09 24.89
N THR A 15 -34.93 17.59 24.11
CA THR A 15 -35.61 16.33 24.39
C THR A 15 -34.63 15.16 24.20
N THR A 16 -33.97 14.76 25.29
CA THR A 16 -33.34 13.44 25.37
C THR A 16 -34.47 12.42 25.45
N GLU A 17 -34.69 11.64 24.39
CA GLU A 17 -35.47 10.40 24.50
C GLU A 17 -34.82 9.55 25.61
N LYS A 18 -35.53 9.46 26.72
CA LYS A 18 -35.16 8.63 27.86
C LYS A 18 -35.28 7.18 27.43
N LEU A 19 -34.17 6.56 27.00
CA LEU A 19 -34.05 5.11 27.04
C LEU A 19 -34.30 4.67 28.49
N SER A 20 -35.47 4.13 28.76
CA SER A 20 -35.76 3.46 30.02
C SER A 20 -35.07 2.10 30.02
N VAL A 21 -33.79 2.08 30.41
CA VAL A 21 -33.19 0.86 30.93
C VAL A 21 -33.66 0.74 32.37
N THR A 22 -34.61 -0.16 32.62
CA THR A 22 -34.96 -0.57 33.98
C THR A 22 -33.78 -1.34 34.55
N MET A 23 -32.93 -0.66 35.31
CA MET A 23 -31.92 -1.29 36.17
C MET A 23 -32.59 -1.59 37.51
N ASN A 24 -32.86 -2.87 37.77
CA ASN A 24 -33.12 -3.32 39.14
C ASN A 24 -31.76 -3.39 39.84
N ASN A 25 -31.52 -2.40 40.71
CA ASN A 25 -30.37 -2.34 41.59
C ASN A 25 -30.55 -3.33 42.75
N GLU A 26 -29.93 -4.48 42.63
CA GLU A 26 -29.28 -5.11 43.78
C GLU A 26 -27.82 -5.31 43.37
N ASP A 27 -26.93 -4.57 44.05
CA ASP A 27 -25.46 -4.60 44.02
C ASP A 27 -24.67 -3.59 43.14
N PRO A 28 -23.56 -3.03 43.69
CA PRO A 28 -22.91 -1.83 43.18
C PRO A 28 -22.15 -2.06 41.88
N THR A 29 -22.16 -1.01 41.06
CA THR A 29 -21.35 -0.81 39.85
C THR A 29 -19.88 -1.20 40.09
N THR A 30 -19.56 -2.45 39.77
CA THR A 30 -18.20 -2.91 39.54
C THR A 30 -18.12 -3.24 38.07
N ILE A 31 -17.28 -2.53 37.32
CA ILE A 31 -16.79 -3.08 36.06
C ILE A 31 -15.94 -4.29 36.48
N GLN A 32 -16.60 -5.44 36.65
CA GLN A 32 -15.92 -6.70 36.85
C GLN A 32 -15.29 -7.04 35.50
N VAL A 33 -14.01 -6.70 35.34
CA VAL A 33 -13.11 -7.52 34.53
C VAL A 33 -13.16 -8.90 35.19
N SER A 34 -14.15 -9.69 34.77
CA SER A 34 -14.30 -11.07 35.20
C SER A 34 -13.03 -11.76 34.75
N THR A 35 -12.23 -12.26 35.67
CA THR A 35 -11.16 -13.21 35.34
C THR A 35 -11.83 -14.27 34.47
N PRO A 36 -11.49 -14.37 33.18
CA PRO A 36 -12.23 -15.21 32.26
C PRO A 36 -12.17 -16.63 32.78
N SER A 37 -13.32 -17.10 33.28
CA SER A 37 -13.49 -18.49 33.71
C SER A 37 -13.25 -19.39 32.50
N ASN A 38 -12.74 -20.60 32.71
CA ASN A 38 -12.41 -21.55 31.65
C ASN A 38 -13.57 -21.74 30.64
N GLU A 39 -14.81 -21.64 31.12
CA GLU A 39 -16.06 -21.68 30.35
C GLU A 39 -16.26 -20.47 29.41
N GLN A 40 -15.77 -19.29 29.77
CA GLN A 40 -15.82 -18.08 28.95
C GLN A 40 -14.70 -18.05 27.90
N TRP A 41 -13.48 -18.46 28.28
CA TRP A 41 -12.38 -18.63 27.32
C TRP A 41 -12.69 -19.67 26.25
N LYS A 42 -13.34 -20.78 26.64
CA LYS A 42 -13.75 -21.81 25.70
C LYS A 42 -14.76 -21.26 24.69
N ARG A 43 -15.77 -20.50 25.14
CA ARG A 43 -16.76 -19.86 24.25
C ARG A 43 -16.17 -18.78 23.34
N VAL A 44 -15.23 -17.99 23.84
CA VAL A 44 -14.50 -17.00 23.02
C VAL A 44 -13.63 -17.73 22.00
N GLY A 45 -12.96 -18.81 22.42
CA GLY A 45 -12.20 -19.69 21.54
C GLY A 45 -13.05 -20.34 20.46
N ASP A 46 -14.23 -20.85 20.81
CA ASP A 46 -15.19 -21.48 19.88
C ASP A 46 -15.76 -20.46 18.88
N ARG A 47 -16.00 -19.22 19.32
CA ARG A 47 -16.43 -18.13 18.42
C ARG A 47 -15.31 -17.68 17.50
N ILE A 48 -14.09 -17.51 18.01
CA ILE A 48 -12.91 -17.14 17.21
C ILE A 48 -12.58 -18.26 16.23
N SER A 49 -12.59 -19.51 16.65
CA SER A 49 -12.31 -20.65 15.78
C SER A 49 -13.35 -20.80 14.67
N ALA A 50 -14.64 -20.56 14.94
CA ALA A 50 -15.68 -20.52 13.92
C ALA A 50 -15.41 -19.43 12.88
N PHE A 51 -15.08 -18.21 13.31
CA PHE A 51 -14.70 -17.12 12.38
C PHE A 51 -13.39 -17.40 11.63
N LEU A 52 -12.42 -18.05 12.26
CA LEU A 52 -11.14 -18.42 11.64
C LEU A 52 -11.28 -19.59 10.66
N ALA A 53 -12.24 -20.48 10.86
CA ALA A 53 -12.55 -21.57 9.93
C ALA A 53 -13.05 -21.03 8.58
N ASP A 54 -13.82 -19.94 8.62
CA ASP A 54 -14.34 -19.27 7.43
C ASP A 54 -13.36 -18.23 6.86
N LEU A 55 -12.34 -17.81 7.61
CA LEU A 55 -11.31 -16.84 7.20
C LEU A 55 -10.63 -17.18 5.86
N PRO A 56 -10.17 -18.43 5.59
CA PRO A 56 -9.62 -18.76 4.28
C PRO A 56 -10.61 -18.54 3.13
N GLU A 57 -11.91 -18.76 3.35
CA GLU A 57 -12.95 -18.55 2.35
C GLU A 57 -13.18 -17.06 2.10
N TYR A 58 -13.33 -16.25 3.16
CA TYR A 58 -13.40 -14.79 3.04
C TYR A 58 -12.16 -14.16 2.40
N LEU A 59 -10.96 -14.64 2.72
CA LEU A 59 -9.73 -14.19 2.07
C LEU A 59 -9.72 -14.58 0.59
N THR A 60 -10.16 -15.79 0.26
CA THR A 60 -10.17 -16.24 -1.14
C THR A 60 -11.17 -15.43 -1.97
N ASP A 61 -12.36 -15.16 -1.44
CA ASP A 61 -13.39 -14.35 -2.09
C ASP A 61 -12.95 -12.89 -2.22
N PHE A 62 -12.38 -12.31 -1.16
CA PHE A 62 -11.84 -10.95 -1.20
C PHE A 62 -10.71 -10.84 -2.22
N PHE A 63 -9.70 -11.71 -2.17
CA PHE A 63 -8.62 -11.66 -3.15
C PHE A 63 -9.14 -11.92 -4.56
N GLY A 64 -10.16 -12.78 -4.73
CA GLY A 64 -10.85 -13.07 -5.98
C GLY A 64 -11.53 -11.84 -6.58
N GLU A 65 -12.43 -11.22 -5.83
CA GLU A 65 -13.19 -10.02 -6.21
C GLU A 65 -12.27 -8.82 -6.46
N TYR A 66 -11.26 -8.65 -5.61
CA TYR A 66 -10.33 -7.52 -5.68
C TYR A 66 -9.02 -7.84 -6.41
N ARG A 67 -8.91 -8.95 -7.17
CA ARG A 67 -7.65 -9.34 -7.84
C ARG A 67 -7.02 -8.19 -8.63
N ARG A 68 -7.82 -7.53 -9.48
CA ARG A 68 -7.34 -6.44 -10.33
C ARG A 68 -6.81 -5.25 -9.53
N PRO A 69 -7.59 -4.62 -8.63
CA PRO A 69 -7.09 -3.49 -7.85
C PRO A 69 -5.96 -3.89 -6.89
N ILE A 70 -6.01 -5.07 -6.26
CA ILE A 70 -4.92 -5.56 -5.38
C ILE A 70 -3.62 -5.67 -6.16
N ILE A 71 -3.64 -6.26 -7.36
CA ILE A 71 -2.43 -6.36 -8.19
C ILE A 71 -1.93 -4.97 -8.58
N THR A 72 -2.80 -4.03 -8.94
CA THR A 72 -2.39 -2.67 -9.27
C THR A 72 -1.76 -1.94 -8.09
N VAL A 73 -2.41 -1.96 -6.92
CA VAL A 73 -1.87 -1.33 -5.71
C VAL A 73 -0.57 -2.01 -5.28
N SER A 74 -0.53 -3.34 -5.33
CA SER A 74 0.68 -4.13 -5.06
C SER A 74 1.81 -3.78 -6.01
N LEU A 75 1.54 -3.62 -7.31
CA LEU A 75 2.53 -3.18 -8.30
C LEU A 75 3.04 -1.77 -8.01
N ILE A 76 2.17 -0.84 -7.63
CA ILE A 76 2.58 0.53 -7.27
C ILE A 76 3.49 0.49 -6.05
N ILE A 77 3.10 -0.24 -5.00
CA ILE A 77 3.91 -0.40 -3.79
C ILE A 77 5.24 -1.08 -4.12
N ALA A 78 5.23 -2.17 -4.90
CA ALA A 78 6.42 -2.87 -5.34
C ALA A 78 7.34 -1.95 -6.16
N ALA A 79 6.80 -1.12 -7.05
CA ALA A 79 7.56 -0.13 -7.80
C ALA A 79 8.21 0.90 -6.87
N LEU A 80 7.49 1.41 -5.88
CA LEU A 80 8.06 2.33 -4.88
C LEU A 80 9.19 1.67 -4.08
N ILE A 81 9.00 0.43 -3.65
CA ILE A 81 10.03 -0.34 -2.94
C ILE A 81 11.24 -0.57 -3.85
N ALA A 82 11.03 -0.94 -5.11
CA ALA A 82 12.09 -1.14 -6.09
C ALA A 82 12.90 0.13 -6.32
N VAL A 83 12.23 1.30 -6.43
CA VAL A 83 12.92 2.59 -6.52
C VAL A 83 13.73 2.86 -5.25
N LYS A 84 13.16 2.66 -4.06
CA LYS A 84 13.91 2.84 -2.80
C LYS A 84 15.11 1.90 -2.71
N LEU A 85 14.96 0.65 -3.13
CA LEU A 85 16.04 -0.32 -3.15
C LEU A 85 17.15 0.10 -4.12
N LEU A 86 16.78 0.56 -5.32
CA LEU A 86 17.74 1.07 -6.30
C LEU A 86 18.50 2.28 -5.76
N LEU A 87 17.80 3.22 -5.11
CA LEU A 87 18.44 4.36 -4.45
C LEU A 87 19.38 3.92 -3.33
N ALA A 88 18.97 2.97 -2.49
CA ALA A 88 19.80 2.44 -1.41
C ALA A 88 21.05 1.72 -1.94
N ILE A 89 20.93 0.98 -3.05
CA ILE A 89 22.08 0.37 -3.73
C ILE A 89 23.00 1.46 -4.27
N LEU A 90 22.45 2.49 -4.92
CA LEU A 90 23.24 3.60 -5.46
C LEU A 90 23.98 4.35 -4.35
N ASP A 91 23.33 4.56 -3.20
CA ASP A 91 23.92 5.18 -2.02
C ASP A 91 25.07 4.33 -1.47
N ALA A 92 24.84 3.02 -1.27
CA ALA A 92 25.85 2.08 -0.81
C ALA A 92 27.06 1.97 -1.76
N ILE A 93 26.82 2.10 -3.08
CA ILE A 93 27.89 2.11 -4.07
C ILE A 93 28.68 3.42 -4.00
N ASN A 94 28.01 4.56 -3.84
CA ASN A 94 28.68 5.86 -3.72
C ASN A 94 29.50 5.98 -2.42
N ASP A 95 29.11 5.28 -1.36
CA ASP A 95 29.89 5.18 -0.11
C ASP A 95 31.20 4.40 -0.28
N ILE A 96 31.30 3.56 -1.32
CA ILE A 96 32.55 2.87 -1.67
C ILE A 96 33.38 3.81 -2.56
N PRO A 97 34.54 4.30 -2.08
CA PRO A 97 35.41 5.09 -2.93
C PRO A 97 35.81 4.27 -4.16
N LEU A 98 35.84 4.91 -5.34
CA LEU A 98 36.15 4.37 -6.68
C LEU A 98 34.98 3.79 -7.49
N MET A 99 33.86 3.35 -6.89
CA MET A 99 32.79 2.74 -7.69
C MET A 99 32.11 3.73 -8.65
N SER A 100 31.85 4.95 -8.19
CA SER A 100 31.26 6.01 -9.03
C SER A 100 32.11 6.27 -10.29
N SER A 101 33.44 6.44 -10.12
CA SER A 101 34.37 6.63 -11.24
C SER A 101 34.47 5.41 -12.17
N LEU A 102 34.35 4.19 -11.64
CA LEU A 102 34.34 2.98 -12.46
C LEU A 102 33.06 2.87 -13.29
N PHE A 103 31.90 3.19 -12.73
CA PHE A 103 30.64 3.21 -13.49
C PHE A 103 30.64 4.31 -14.56
N GLU A 104 31.22 5.47 -14.26
CA GLU A 104 31.41 6.52 -15.27
C GLU A 104 32.33 6.05 -16.41
N LEU A 105 33.48 5.42 -16.07
CA LEU A 105 34.41 4.89 -17.07
C LEU A 105 33.79 3.76 -17.90
N VAL A 106 33.08 2.83 -17.26
CA VAL A 106 32.36 1.73 -17.92
C VAL A 106 31.25 2.31 -18.81
N GLY A 107 30.47 3.26 -18.32
CA GLY A 107 29.41 3.92 -19.08
C GLY A 107 29.95 4.65 -20.30
N MET A 108 31.03 5.42 -20.15
CA MET A 108 31.70 6.08 -21.27
C MET A 108 32.32 5.07 -22.25
N GLY A 109 32.96 4.01 -21.75
CA GLY A 109 33.56 2.97 -22.57
C GLY A 109 32.51 2.25 -23.43
N TYR A 110 31.41 1.81 -22.83
CA TYR A 110 30.30 1.19 -23.56
C TYR A 110 29.61 2.16 -24.51
N SER A 111 29.42 3.42 -24.11
CA SER A 111 28.81 4.44 -24.98
C SER A 111 29.69 4.70 -26.20
N ALA A 112 30.99 4.91 -26.01
CA ALA A 112 31.94 5.12 -27.10
C ALA A 112 32.00 3.90 -28.04
N TRP A 113 32.07 2.69 -27.48
CA TRP A 113 32.05 1.45 -28.25
C TRP A 113 30.73 1.29 -29.04
N PHE A 114 29.60 1.58 -28.41
CA PHE A 114 28.28 1.49 -29.03
C PHE A 114 28.15 2.48 -30.20
N ILE A 115 28.55 3.73 -30.01
CA ILE A 115 28.53 4.75 -31.05
C ILE A 115 29.42 4.32 -32.23
N TYR A 116 30.64 3.89 -31.93
CA TYR A 116 31.58 3.44 -32.96
C TYR A 116 31.04 2.23 -33.76
N ARG A 117 30.46 1.23 -33.06
CA ARG A 117 30.02 -0.04 -33.67
C ARG A 117 28.67 0.07 -34.38
N TYR A 118 27.72 0.84 -33.85
CA TYR A 118 26.33 0.81 -34.29
C TYR A 118 25.84 2.13 -34.89
N VAL A 119 26.39 3.28 -34.47
CA VAL A 119 25.94 4.60 -34.95
C VAL A 119 26.77 5.10 -36.14
N TRP A 120 28.08 4.86 -36.14
CA TRP A 120 28.97 5.39 -37.19
C TRP A 120 28.74 4.73 -38.56
N LYS A 121 28.58 3.40 -38.60
CA LYS A 121 28.41 2.63 -39.86
C LYS A 121 26.96 2.63 -40.32
N ALA A 122 26.73 2.94 -41.60
CA ALA A 122 25.38 2.95 -42.20
C ALA A 122 24.69 1.59 -42.12
N GLU A 123 25.41 0.51 -42.43
CA GLU A 123 24.90 -0.86 -42.35
C GLU A 123 24.49 -1.25 -40.92
N SER A 124 25.31 -0.92 -39.92
CA SER A 124 25.04 -1.23 -38.52
C SER A 124 23.87 -0.43 -37.94
N ARG A 125 23.61 0.78 -38.46
CA ARG A 125 22.40 1.55 -38.13
C ARG A 125 21.13 0.90 -38.67
N GLN A 126 21.18 0.31 -39.87
CA GLN A 126 20.04 -0.40 -40.45
C GLN A 126 19.72 -1.68 -39.70
N GLU A 127 20.75 -2.45 -39.35
CA GLU A 127 20.63 -3.65 -38.50
C GLU A 127 20.01 -3.31 -37.14
N LEU A 128 20.55 -2.30 -36.43
CA LEU A 128 20.03 -1.84 -35.14
C LEU A 128 18.56 -1.40 -35.23
N SER A 129 18.20 -0.67 -36.28
CA SER A 129 16.82 -0.20 -36.48
C SER A 129 15.85 -1.35 -36.72
N ARG A 130 16.26 -2.36 -37.50
CA ARG A 130 15.47 -3.56 -37.76
C ARG A 130 15.24 -4.35 -36.47
N ASP A 131 16.29 -4.57 -35.70
CA ASP A 131 16.23 -5.36 -34.47
C ASP A 131 15.46 -4.64 -33.37
N PHE A 132 15.62 -3.31 -33.27
CA PHE A 132 14.83 -2.48 -32.36
C PHE A 132 13.33 -2.52 -32.69
N ASN A 133 12.97 -2.44 -33.98
CA ASN A 133 11.58 -2.57 -34.42
C ASN A 133 11.01 -3.96 -34.12
N ALA A 134 11.80 -5.02 -34.29
CA ALA A 134 11.40 -6.38 -33.96
C ALA A 134 11.15 -6.55 -32.44
N LEU A 135 12.04 -6.01 -31.59
CA LEU A 135 11.86 -6.04 -30.14
C LEU A 135 10.62 -5.24 -29.71
N LYS A 136 10.42 -4.05 -30.29
CA LYS A 136 9.22 -3.23 -30.05
C LYS A 136 7.95 -3.99 -30.42
N ALA A 137 7.95 -4.66 -31.57
CA ALA A 137 6.82 -5.48 -32.00
C ALA A 137 6.55 -6.66 -31.06
N GLN A 138 7.59 -7.26 -30.48
CA GLN A 138 7.47 -8.36 -29.53
C GLN A 138 6.88 -7.93 -28.17
N ILE A 139 7.27 -6.77 -27.66
CA ILE A 139 6.81 -6.27 -26.36
C ILE A 139 5.42 -5.64 -26.44
N PHE A 140 5.16 -4.84 -27.49
CA PHE A 140 3.92 -4.07 -27.62
C PHE A 140 2.86 -4.74 -28.52
N GLY A 141 3.21 -5.83 -29.20
CA GLY A 141 2.35 -6.50 -30.17
C GLY A 141 2.26 -5.73 -31.49
N GLN A 142 2.26 -6.44 -32.62
CA GLN A 142 2.05 -5.85 -33.94
C GLN A 142 0.60 -5.34 -34.05
N LYS A 143 0.38 -4.02 -33.98
CA LYS A 143 -0.82 -3.43 -34.56
C LYS A 143 -0.60 -3.34 -36.07
N THR A 144 -0.94 -4.42 -36.75
CA THR A 144 -1.33 -4.36 -38.16
C THR A 144 -2.58 -3.48 -38.21
N VAL A 145 -2.45 -2.30 -38.82
CA VAL A 145 -3.59 -1.46 -39.22
C VAL A 145 -4.03 -1.90 -40.60
#